data_AF-A0A7Y0N4B4-F1
#
_entry.id   AF-A0A7Y0N4B4-F1
#
_cell.length_a   1.000
_cell.length_b   1.000
_cell.length_c   1.000
_cell.angle_alpha   90.00
_cell.angle_beta   90.00
_cell.angle_gamma   90.00
#
_symmetry.space_group_name_H-M   'P 1'
#
loop_
_entity.id
_entity.type
_entity.pdbx_description
1 polymer ?
#
loop_
_entity_poly.entity_id
_entity_poly.type
_entity_poly.pdbx_seq_one_letter_code
_entity_poly.pdbx_strand_id
1 'polypeptide(L)'
;FSISRHNEYQVLHAIEPLNLGPKPIFVHEQGLLVEWIDGITLTKDGIELEELLPIAATIHQYHSSSIPVVPFSYISRIDHYWLELEGKYVGSEFETLYKQWRSEPSVEQIPLALCHFDLGCYNLVRGEQGVKVIDW
;
A
#
# COMPACT_ATOMS: atom_id res chain seq x y z
N PHE A 1 -1.44 12.24 -8.15
CA PHE A 1 -1.00 11.46 -6.99
C PHE A 1 -2.10 11.18 -5.97
N SER A 2 -3.36 11.49 -6.30
CA SER A 2 -4.53 11.11 -5.53
C SER A 2 -4.74 9.59 -5.50
N ILE A 3 -5.55 9.13 -4.56
CA ILE A 3 -5.99 7.74 -4.47
C ILE A 3 -6.75 7.38 -5.76
N SER A 4 -6.35 6.29 -6.42
CA SER A 4 -7.02 5.79 -7.63
C SER A 4 -7.78 4.51 -7.30
N ARG A 5 -9.10 4.61 -7.23
CA ARG A 5 -9.99 3.46 -7.02
C ARG A 5 -9.94 2.45 -8.17
N HIS A 6 -9.57 2.91 -9.36
CA HIS A 6 -9.29 2.03 -10.48
C HIS A 6 -8.02 1.21 -10.25
N ASN A 7 -6.95 1.81 -9.71
CA ASN A 7 -5.71 1.06 -9.42
C ASN A 7 -5.96 0.03 -8.32
N GLU A 8 -6.65 0.42 -7.25
CA GLU A 8 -7.04 -0.49 -6.16
C GLU A 8 -7.88 -1.67 -6.70
N TYR A 9 -8.88 -1.40 -7.55
CA TYR A 9 -9.65 -2.46 -8.21
C TYR A 9 -8.75 -3.43 -8.99
N GLN A 10 -7.79 -2.92 -9.77
CA GLN A 10 -6.88 -3.77 -10.55
C GLN A 10 -5.96 -4.62 -9.64
N VAL A 11 -5.47 -4.04 -8.54
CA VAL A 11 -4.65 -4.75 -7.56
C VAL A 11 -5.48 -5.85 -6.90
N LEU A 12 -6.65 -5.51 -6.34
CA LEU A 12 -7.55 -6.45 -5.68
C LEU A 12 -7.95 -7.61 -6.60
N HIS A 13 -8.22 -7.32 -7.87
CA HIS A 13 -8.63 -8.35 -8.82
C HIS A 13 -7.46 -9.29 -9.16
N ALA A 14 -6.25 -8.76 -9.29
CA ALA A 14 -5.06 -9.57 -9.52
C ALA A 14 -4.73 -10.49 -8.33
N ILE A 15 -4.85 -9.98 -7.10
CA ILE A 15 -4.52 -10.74 -5.88
C ILE A 15 -5.67 -11.60 -5.35
N GLU A 16 -6.84 -11.61 -5.99
CA GLU A 16 -8.00 -12.40 -5.58
C GLU A 16 -7.65 -13.88 -5.28
N PRO A 17 -6.80 -14.58 -6.05
CA PRO A 17 -6.39 -15.95 -5.75
C PRO A 17 -5.61 -16.12 -4.44
N LEU A 18 -4.98 -15.05 -3.93
CA LEU A 18 -4.29 -15.08 -2.64
C LEU A 18 -5.26 -15.10 -1.46
N ASN A 19 -6.52 -14.72 -1.68
CA ASN A 19 -7.53 -14.62 -0.64
C ASN A 19 -7.05 -13.73 0.53
N LEU A 20 -6.27 -12.68 0.25
CA LEU A 20 -5.73 -11.76 1.26
C LEU A 20 -6.51 -10.46 1.37
N GLY A 21 -7.11 -9.98 0.28
CA GLY A 21 -7.94 -8.78 0.27
C GLY A 21 -9.45 -9.07 0.17
N PRO A 22 -10.29 -8.03 0.22
CA PRO A 22 -11.69 -8.15 -0.15
C PRO A 22 -11.85 -8.38 -1.65
N LYS A 23 -12.85 -9.16 -2.07
CA LYS A 23 -13.14 -9.32 -3.49
C LYS A 23 -13.61 -7.99 -4.09
N PRO A 24 -13.02 -7.53 -5.21
CA PRO A 24 -13.53 -6.36 -5.90
C PRO A 24 -14.81 -6.73 -6.66
N ILE A 25 -15.90 -6.01 -6.41
CA ILE A 25 -17.19 -6.29 -7.05
C ILE A 25 -17.37 -5.37 -8.26
N PHE A 26 -17.12 -4.07 -8.08
CA PHE A 26 -17.38 -3.08 -9.11
C PHE A 26 -16.60 -1.78 -8.87
N VAL A 27 -16.11 -1.15 -9.93
CA VAL A 27 -15.46 0.18 -9.87
C VAL A 27 -16.20 1.17 -10.76
N HIS A 28 -16.37 2.38 -10.27
CA HIS A 28 -17.02 3.50 -10.96
C HIS A 28 -16.28 4.80 -10.67
N GLU A 29 -16.60 5.85 -11.41
CA GLU A 29 -16.06 7.20 -11.18
C GLU A 29 -16.33 7.73 -9.76
N GLN A 30 -17.38 7.23 -9.09
CA GLN A 30 -17.78 7.66 -7.75
C GLN A 30 -17.15 6.83 -6.63
N GLY A 31 -16.52 5.69 -6.94
CA GLY A 31 -15.93 4.84 -5.90
C GLY A 31 -15.72 3.39 -6.32
N LEU A 32 -15.35 2.59 -5.31
CA LEU A 32 -15.09 1.17 -5.42
C LEU A 32 -16.04 0.42 -4.49
N LEU A 33 -16.70 -0.61 -5.02
CA LEU A 33 -17.47 -1.57 -4.26
C LEU A 33 -16.67 -2.86 -4.11
N VAL A 34 -16.49 -3.28 -2.87
CA VAL A 34 -15.79 -4.51 -2.50
C VAL A 34 -16.66 -5.37 -1.58
N GLU A 35 -16.27 -6.64 -1.43
CA GLU A 35 -16.80 -7.54 -0.42
C GLU A 35 -16.67 -6.95 0.99
N TRP A 36 -17.73 -7.11 1.79
CA TRP A 36 -17.68 -6.83 3.21
C TRP A 36 -16.90 -7.92 3.93
N ILE A 37 -15.90 -7.53 4.72
CA ILE A 37 -15.10 -8.46 5.52
C ILE A 37 -15.61 -8.47 6.94
N ASP A 38 -16.29 -9.56 7.30
CA ASP A 38 -16.70 -9.79 8.68
C ASP A 38 -15.48 -10.07 9.57
N GLY A 39 -15.34 -9.30 10.64
CA GLY A 39 -14.25 -9.45 11.59
C GLY A 39 -14.01 -8.21 12.42
N ILE A 40 -12.89 -8.23 13.13
CA ILE A 40 -12.45 -7.13 13.99
C ILE A 40 -11.15 -6.56 13.41
N THR A 41 -11.11 -5.24 13.22
CA THR A 41 -9.89 -4.53 12.87
C THR A 41 -8.84 -4.69 13.96
N LEU A 42 -7.62 -5.06 13.58
CA LEU A 42 -6.55 -5.31 14.53
C LEU A 42 -5.92 -4.03 15.05
N THR A 43 -5.40 -4.13 16.27
CA THR A 43 -4.53 -3.13 16.88
C THR A 43 -3.13 -3.71 17.02
N LYS A 44 -2.17 -2.92 17.51
CA LYS A 44 -0.77 -3.35 17.66
C LYS A 44 -0.62 -4.64 18.48
N ASP A 45 -1.45 -4.83 19.50
CA ASP A 45 -1.44 -6.02 20.36
C ASP A 45 -2.29 -7.17 19.78
N GLY A 46 -2.90 -6.98 18.61
CA GLY A 46 -3.83 -7.91 17.98
C GLY A 46 -3.22 -8.78 16.87
N ILE A 47 -1.94 -8.61 16.54
CA ILE A 47 -1.22 -9.46 15.59
C ILE A 47 0.24 -9.63 16.00
N GLU A 48 0.70 -10.88 16.04
CA GLU A 48 2.08 -11.21 16.31
C GLU A 48 2.90 -11.26 15.01
N LEU A 49 4.22 -11.12 15.14
CA LEU A 49 5.11 -11.07 13.98
C LEU A 49 5.07 -12.36 13.15
N GLU A 50 4.89 -13.51 13.81
CA GLU A 50 4.77 -14.83 13.21
C GLU A 50 3.53 -14.96 12.30
N GLU A 51 2.51 -14.13 12.51
CA GLU A 51 1.31 -14.07 11.67
C GLU A 51 1.42 -12.99 10.59
N LEU A 52 2.01 -11.83 10.91
CA LEU A 52 2.17 -10.72 9.97
C LEU A 52 3.22 -11.00 8.87
N LEU A 53 4.34 -11.64 9.22
CA LEU A 53 5.43 -11.90 8.27
C LEU A 53 4.99 -12.77 7.07
N PRO A 54 4.27 -13.89 7.27
CA PRO A 54 3.75 -14.68 6.15
C PRO A 54 2.82 -13.90 5.23
N ILE A 55 1.99 -13.00 5.77
CA ILE A 55 1.10 -12.13 4.98
C ILE A 55 1.96 -11.21 4.11
N ALA A 56 2.87 -10.44 4.73
CA ALA A 56 3.76 -9.53 4.00
C ALA A 56 4.59 -10.26 2.92
N ALA A 57 5.14 -11.44 3.25
CA ALA A 57 5.91 -12.24 2.31
C ALA A 57 5.07 -12.73 1.13
N THR A 58 3.83 -13.16 1.38
CA THR A 58 2.90 -13.62 0.33
C THR A 58 2.57 -12.49 -0.64
N ILE A 59 2.36 -11.27 -0.13
CA ILE A 59 2.15 -10.07 -0.95
C ILE A 59 3.39 -9.80 -1.83
N HIS A 60 4.59 -9.77 -1.23
CA HIS A 60 5.82 -9.43 -1.94
C HIS A 60 6.27 -10.49 -2.96
N GLN A 61 5.90 -11.76 -2.74
CA GLN A 61 6.20 -12.86 -3.66
C GLN A 61 5.22 -12.96 -4.84
N TYR A 62 4.09 -12.24 -4.79
CA TYR A 62 3.17 -12.17 -5.90
C TYR A 62 3.83 -11.50 -7.12
N HIS A 63 3.66 -12.10 -8.29
CA HIS A 63 4.31 -11.66 -9.51
C HIS A 63 3.71 -10.33 -10.02
N SER A 64 4.29 -9.21 -9.61
CA SER A 64 3.77 -7.86 -9.84
C SER A 64 3.63 -7.46 -11.32
N SER A 65 4.34 -8.12 -12.24
CA SER A 65 4.28 -7.79 -13.66
C SER A 65 2.93 -8.10 -14.31
N SER A 66 2.04 -8.84 -13.63
CA SER A 66 0.68 -9.13 -14.12
C SER A 66 -0.32 -8.01 -13.81
N ILE A 67 0.06 -7.03 -12.99
CA ILE A 67 -0.84 -6.00 -12.50
C ILE A 67 -0.69 -4.75 -13.39
N PRO A 68 -1.77 -4.29 -14.06
CA PRO A 68 -1.71 -3.17 -15.00
C PRO A 68 -1.72 -1.81 -14.28
N VAL A 69 -0.82 -1.61 -13.32
CA VAL A 69 -0.66 -0.36 -12.57
C VAL A 69 0.75 0.20 -12.76
N VAL A 70 0.87 1.52 -12.76
CA VAL A 70 2.17 2.18 -12.85
C VAL A 70 2.96 1.91 -11.56
N PRO A 71 4.23 1.47 -11.64
CA PRO A 71 5.07 1.28 -10.47
C PRO A 71 5.19 2.53 -9.61
N PHE A 72 5.23 2.35 -8.29
CA PHE A 72 5.42 3.45 -7.37
C PHE A 72 6.80 4.11 -7.55
N SER A 73 6.82 5.44 -7.69
CA SER A 73 8.04 6.24 -7.68
C SER A 73 8.12 7.03 -6.38
N TYR A 74 9.02 6.60 -5.50
CA TYR A 74 9.27 7.25 -4.21
C TYR A 74 9.68 8.71 -4.36
N ILE A 75 10.62 9.01 -5.26
CA ILE A 75 11.08 10.38 -5.52
C ILE A 75 9.93 11.27 -6.02
N SER A 76 9.15 10.77 -6.99
CA SER A 76 8.01 11.53 -7.52
C SER A 76 6.96 11.80 -6.44
N ARG A 77 6.76 10.85 -5.50
CA ARG A 77 5.83 11.01 -4.39
C ARG A 77 6.29 12.08 -3.40
N ILE A 78 7.57 12.10 -3.05
CA ILE A 78 8.14 13.12 -2.17
C ILE A 78 8.07 14.50 -2.82
N ASP A 79 8.43 14.60 -4.10
CA ASP A 79 8.37 15.85 -4.85
C ASP A 79 6.94 16.40 -4.90
N HIS A 80 5.96 15.53 -5.12
CA HIS A 80 4.56 15.93 -5.07
C HIS A 80 4.19 16.53 -3.70
N TYR A 81 4.49 15.84 -2.59
CA TYR A 81 4.15 16.36 -1.26
C TYR A 81 4.88 17.66 -0.92
N TRP A 82 6.14 17.81 -1.30
CA TRP A 82 6.88 19.05 -1.08
C TRP A 82 6.26 20.25 -1.81
N LEU A 83 5.81 20.04 -3.06
CA LEU A 83 5.17 21.09 -3.86
C LEU A 83 3.81 21.51 -3.28
N GLU A 84 3.02 20.58 -2.75
CA GLU A 84 1.73 20.87 -2.08
C GLU A 84 1.88 21.69 -0.78
N LEU A 85 3.10 21.80 -0.23
CA LEU A 85 3.37 22.70 0.90
C LEU A 85 3.53 24.17 0.47
N GLU A 86 3.45 24.46 -0.83
CA GLU A 86 3.43 25.81 -1.42
C GLU A 86 4.58 26.71 -0.92
N GLY A 87 5.75 26.13 -0.70
CA GLY A 87 6.95 26.85 -0.27
C GLY A 87 6.96 27.30 1.20
N LYS A 88 5.97 26.91 2.01
CA LYS A 88 5.83 27.28 3.43
C LYS A 88 7.08 27.03 4.27
N TYR A 89 7.89 26.04 3.91
CA TYR A 89 9.06 25.59 4.66
C TYR A 89 10.40 25.79 3.94
N VAL A 90 10.43 26.60 2.88
CA VAL A 90 11.69 26.96 2.19
C VAL A 90 12.61 27.71 3.16
N GLY A 91 13.90 27.36 3.14
CA GLY A 91 14.92 27.90 4.03
C GLY A 91 14.95 27.31 5.45
N SER A 92 14.04 26.38 5.77
CA SER A 92 13.99 25.70 7.07
C SER A 92 14.75 24.37 7.08
N GLU A 93 14.87 23.76 8.25
CA GLU A 93 15.36 22.39 8.42
C GLU A 93 14.57 21.37 7.58
N PHE A 94 13.29 21.62 7.30
CA PHE A 94 12.47 20.71 6.49
C PHE A 94 12.87 20.71 5.02
N GLU A 95 13.37 21.81 4.47
CA GLU A 95 13.92 21.81 3.11
C GLU A 95 15.20 20.95 3.03
N THR A 96 16.01 20.99 4.09
CA THR A 96 17.21 20.16 4.19
C THR A 96 16.85 18.68 4.26
N LEU A 97 15.84 18.33 5.07
CA LEU A 97 15.29 16.98 5.12
C LEU A 97 14.74 16.56 3.75
N TYR A 98 13.89 17.37 3.12
CA TYR A 98 13.37 17.09 1.78
C TYR A 98 14.50 16.77 0.77
N LYS A 99 15.55 17.58 0.71
CA LYS A 99 16.71 17.34 -0.18
C LYS A 99 17.45 16.05 0.17
N GLN A 100 17.64 15.76 1.46
CA GLN A 100 18.30 14.55 1.92
C GLN A 100 17.52 13.29 1.49
N TRP A 101 16.20 13.27 1.71
CA TRP A 101 15.35 12.11 1.44
C TRP A 101 15.04 11.91 -0.05
N ARG A 102 15.40 12.87 -0.92
CA ARG A 102 15.42 12.72 -2.39
C ARG A 102 16.64 11.96 -2.93
N SER A 103 17.59 11.59 -2.08
CA SER A 103 18.70 10.74 -2.50
C SER A 103 18.32 9.28 -2.25
N GLU A 104 18.37 8.46 -3.30
CA GLU A 104 18.18 7.02 -3.14
C GLU A 104 19.28 6.44 -2.24
N PRO A 105 18.94 5.52 -1.32
CA PRO A 105 19.95 4.87 -0.50
C PRO A 105 20.86 4.02 -1.39
N SER A 106 22.17 4.01 -1.08
CA SER A 106 23.14 3.17 -1.77
C SER A 106 22.99 1.72 -1.30
N VAL A 107 21.99 1.02 -1.83
CA VAL A 107 21.72 -0.40 -1.58
C VAL A 107 21.82 -1.19 -2.88
N GLU A 108 22.02 -2.50 -2.77
CA GLU A 108 21.92 -3.40 -3.92
C GLU A 108 20.54 -3.29 -4.58
N GLN A 109 20.49 -3.48 -5.90
CA GLN A 109 19.21 -3.46 -6.60
C GLN A 109 18.32 -4.61 -6.12
N ILE A 110 17.18 -4.24 -5.56
CA ILE A 110 16.15 -5.19 -5.11
C ILE A 110 15.15 -5.35 -6.26
N PRO A 111 14.70 -6.59 -6.57
CA PRO A 111 13.65 -6.80 -7.56
C PRO A 111 12.36 -6.06 -7.16
N LEU A 112 11.60 -5.63 -8.16
CA LEU A 112 10.29 -5.04 -7.92
C LEU A 112 9.34 -6.10 -7.35
N ALA A 113 8.61 -5.71 -6.31
CA ALA A 113 7.58 -6.52 -5.66
C ALA A 113 6.26 -5.75 -5.65
N LEU A 114 5.15 -6.47 -5.55
CA LEU A 114 3.89 -5.85 -5.14
C LEU A 114 4.05 -5.45 -3.67
N CYS A 115 3.73 -4.20 -3.34
CA CYS A 115 3.72 -3.70 -1.98
C CYS A 115 2.36 -3.08 -1.68
N HIS A 116 1.87 -3.26 -0.46
CA HIS A 116 0.68 -2.54 0.01
C HIS A 116 0.97 -1.05 0.29
N PHE A 117 2.22 -0.72 0.60
CA PHE A 117 2.69 0.62 1.00
C PHE A 117 2.08 1.20 2.30
N ASP A 118 1.12 0.51 2.92
CA ASP A 118 0.49 0.91 4.19
C ASP A 118 0.07 -0.30 5.03
N LEU A 119 0.95 -1.30 5.15
CA LEU A 119 0.64 -2.55 5.87
C LEU A 119 0.75 -2.34 7.39
N GLY A 120 -0.18 -1.59 7.97
CA GLY A 120 -0.35 -1.39 9.40
C GLY A 120 -1.48 -2.26 9.97
N CYS A 121 -1.46 -2.52 11.29
CA CYS A 121 -2.49 -3.32 11.97
C CYS A 121 -3.93 -2.80 11.76
N TYR A 122 -4.10 -1.49 11.58
CA TYR A 122 -5.40 -0.87 11.29
C TYR A 122 -5.97 -1.25 9.91
N ASN A 123 -5.13 -1.73 8.99
CA ASN A 123 -5.53 -2.26 7.69
C ASN A 123 -5.68 -3.78 7.70
N LEU A 124 -5.69 -4.40 8.89
CA LEU A 124 -5.87 -5.84 9.06
C LEU A 124 -7.20 -6.12 9.74
N VAL A 125 -7.98 -7.03 9.18
CA VAL A 125 -9.25 -7.49 9.74
C VAL A 125 -9.16 -8.98 10.04
N ARG A 126 -9.31 -9.35 11.32
CA ARG A 126 -9.34 -10.75 11.75
C ARG A 126 -10.77 -11.26 11.74
N GLY A 127 -11.05 -12.21 10.86
CA GLY A 127 -12.31 -12.94 10.81
C GLY A 127 -12.10 -14.42 11.10
N GLU A 128 -13.15 -15.22 10.91
CA GLU A 128 -13.09 -16.68 11.12
C GLU A 128 -12.15 -17.41 10.15
N GLN A 129 -11.95 -16.84 8.96
CA GLN A 129 -11.09 -17.40 7.91
C GLN A 129 -9.65 -16.86 7.95
N GLY A 130 -9.25 -16.25 9.07
CA GLY A 130 -7.93 -15.65 9.25
C GLY A 130 -7.93 -14.13 9.05
N VAL A 131 -6.74 -13.59 8.80
CA VAL A 131 -6.52 -12.15 8.64
C VAL A 131 -6.63 -11.74 7.18
N LYS A 132 -7.41 -10.70 6.94
CA LYS A 132 -7.53 -10.01 5.65
C LYS A 132 -6.86 -8.65 5.72
N VAL A 133 -6.37 -8.19 4.59
CA VAL A 133 -5.74 -6.88 4.40
C VAL A 133 -6.69 -6.01 3.58
N ILE A 134 -6.97 -4.79 4.05
CA ILE A 134 -7.86 -3.82 3.41
C ILE A 134 -7.09 -2.55 3.02
N ASP A 135 -7.73 -1.63 2.28
CA ASP A 135 -7.14 -0.36 1.83
C ASP A 135 -5.90 -0.52 0.93
N TRP A 136 -6.07 -1.29 -0.15
CA TRP A 136 -5.05 -1.61 -1.15
C TRP A 136 -4.74 -0.49 -2.16
#